data_AF-A0A7Y2ZEL4-F1
#
_entry.id   AF-A0A7Y2ZEL4-F1
#
_cell.length_a   1.000
_cell.length_b   1.000
_cell.length_c   1.000
_cell.angle_alpha   90.00
_cell.angle_beta   90.00
_cell.angle_gamma   90.00
#
_symmetry.space_group_name_H-M   'P 1'
#
loop_
_entity.id
_entity.type
_entity.pdbx_description
1 polymer ?
#
loop_
_entity_poly.entity_id
_entity_poly.type
_entity_poly.pdbx_seq_one_letter_code
_entity_poly.pdbx_strand_id
1 'polypeptide(L)' 'MSRKGFVKVRVLFVDEGHYHHETLRVPKAALDGYERLIDGLREDPEVLKAIYVDVDRLCAAWIVDDD' A
#
# COMPACT_ATOMS: atom_id res chain seq x y z
N MET A 1 -12.36 -14.03 -12.60
CA MET A 1 -11.78 -14.76 -11.46
C MET A 1 -11.88 -13.88 -10.24
N SER A 2 -12.53 -14.34 -9.17
CA SER A 2 -12.76 -13.54 -7.98
C SER A 2 -11.41 -13.15 -7.36
N ARG A 3 -11.14 -11.82 -7.28
CA ARG A 3 -9.90 -11.16 -6.79
C ARG A 3 -9.68 -11.33 -5.27
N LYS A 4 -10.04 -12.47 -4.69
CA LYS A 4 -10.19 -12.67 -3.24
C LYS A 4 -8.92 -12.49 -2.38
N GLY A 5 -7.75 -12.28 -3.00
CA GLY A 5 -6.48 -12.14 -2.28
C GLY A 5 -5.84 -10.75 -2.29
N PHE A 6 -6.39 -9.77 -3.01
CA PHE A 6 -5.78 -8.43 -3.13
C PHE A 6 -6.76 -7.32 -2.73
N VAL A 7 -6.25 -6.29 -2.09
CA VAL A 7 -6.98 -5.06 -1.76
C VAL A 7 -6.37 -3.86 -2.47
N LYS A 8 -7.17 -2.82 -2.71
CA LYS A 8 -6.68 -1.55 -3.21
C LYS A 8 -6.23 -0.71 -2.02
N VAL A 9 -5.02 -0.21 -2.08
CA VAL A 9 -4.46 0.71 -1.09
C VAL A 9 -4.15 2.01 -1.78
N ARG A 10 -4.74 3.10 -1.31
CA ARG A 10 -4.32 4.44 -1.72
C ARG A 10 -3.15 4.85 -0.84
N VAL A 11 -2.05 5.21 -1.48
CA VAL A 11 -0.86 5.76 -0.83
C VAL A 11 -0.78 7.25 -1.12
N LEU A 12 -0.23 8.01 -0.18
CA LEU A 12 0.10 9.42 -0.34
C LEU A 12 1.61 9.57 -0.28
N PHE A 13 2.18 10.15 -1.33
CA PHE A 13 3.58 10.53 -1.39
C PHE A 13 3.74 12.04 -1.33
N VAL A 14 4.88 12.48 -0.80
CA VAL A 14 5.30 13.88 -0.81
C VAL A 14 6.67 13.99 -1.47
N ASP A 15 6.76 14.81 -2.51
CA ASP A 15 8.00 15.11 -3.21
C ASP A 15 8.19 16.63 -3.27
N GLU A 16 9.21 17.14 -2.57
CA GLU A 16 9.52 18.59 -2.53
C GLU A 16 8.30 19.48 -2.17
N GLY A 17 7.40 18.99 -1.32
CA GLY A 17 6.16 19.70 -0.94
C GLY A 17 4.97 19.47 -1.86
N HIS A 18 5.12 18.69 -2.93
CA HIS A 18 4.04 18.24 -3.79
C HIS A 18 3.44 16.92 -3.31
N TYR A 19 2.13 16.93 -3.08
CA TYR A 19 1.36 15.77 -2.62
C TYR A 19 0.73 15.08 -3.83
N HIS A 20 0.92 13.77 -3.94
CA HIS A 20 0.22 12.96 -4.93
C HIS A 20 -0.20 11.60 -4.37
N HIS A 21 -1.26 11.05 -4.97
CA HIS A 21 -1.80 9.75 -4.56
C HIS A 21 -1.64 8.74 -5.67
N GLU A 22 -1.31 7.51 -5.28
CA GLU A 22 -1.35 6.35 -6.16
C GLU A 22 -2.24 5.26 -5.56
N THR A 23 -2.79 4.41 -6.41
CA THR A 23 -3.59 3.26 -5.96
C THR A 23 -2.84 1.98 -6.32
N LEU A 24 -2.41 1.28 -5.28
CA LEU A 24 -1.67 0.03 -5.37
C LEU A 24 -2.61 -1.15 -5.16
N ARG A 25 -2.29 -2.29 -5.78
CA ARG A 25 -2.93 -3.57 -5.46
C ARG A 25 -1.97 -4.39 -4.62
N VAL A 26 -2.39 -4.70 -3.40
CA VAL A 26 -1.53 -5.33 -2.39
C VAL A 26 -2.18 -6.63 -1.91
N PRO A 27 -1.42 -7.71 -1.65
CA PRO A 27 -1.97 -8.92 -1.06
C PRO A 27 -2.63 -8.61 0.28
N LYS A 28 -3.91 -8.97 0.44
CA LYS A 28 -4.69 -8.70 1.67
C LYS A 28 -4.08 -9.39 2.88
N ALA A 29 -3.71 -10.67 2.71
CA ALA A 29 -3.14 -11.47 3.78
C ALA A 29 -1.83 -10.90 4.34
N ALA A 30 -1.06 -10.19 3.51
CA ALA A 30 0.17 -9.52 3.96
C ALA A 30 -0.15 -8.33 4.87
N LEU A 31 -1.20 -7.56 4.57
CA LEU A 31 -1.59 -6.39 5.37
C LEU A 31 -2.28 -6.74 6.69
N ASP A 32 -2.97 -7.88 6.76
CA ASP A 32 -3.68 -8.32 7.98
C ASP A 32 -2.71 -8.55 9.18
N GLY A 33 -1.41 -8.70 8.93
CA GLY A 33 -0.37 -8.84 9.97
C GLY A 33 0.11 -7.53 10.59
N TYR A 34 -0.33 -6.38 10.08
CA TYR A 34 0.19 -5.06 10.49
C TYR A 34 -0.92 -4.17 11.01
N GLU A 35 -0.71 -3.56 12.18
CA GLU A 35 -1.64 -2.56 12.74
C GLU A 35 -1.69 -1.31 11.84
N ARG A 36 -0.54 -0.90 11.31
CA ARG A 36 -0.43 0.23 10.38
C ARG A 36 -0.08 -0.30 9.00
N LEU A 37 -0.92 0.01 8.01
CA LEU A 37 -0.72 -0.40 6.63
C LEU A 37 0.62 0.05 6.06
N ILE A 38 1.09 1.23 6.49
CA ILE A 38 2.39 1.77 6.07
C ILE A 38 3.56 0.86 6.49
N ASP A 39 3.46 0.16 7.62
CA ASP A 39 4.51 -0.76 8.05
C ASP A 39 4.58 -1.96 7.11
N GLY A 40 3.43 -2.57 6.81
CA GLY A 40 3.35 -3.67 5.84
C GLY A 40 3.85 -3.28 4.44
N LEU A 41 3.59 -2.05 3.99
CA LEU A 41 4.14 -1.54 2.72
C LEU A 41 5.67 -1.38 2.75
N ARG A 42 6.28 -1.18 3.92
CA ARG A 42 7.70 -0.92 4.08
C ARG A 42 8.53 -2.17 4.35
N GLU A 43 7.95 -3.19 4.98
CA GLU A 43 8.73 -4.32 5.53
C GLU A 43 8.23 -5.70 5.13
N ASP A 44 6.97 -5.86 4.66
CA ASP A 44 6.45 -7.19 4.34
C ASP A 44 7.08 -7.74 3.04
N PRO A 45 7.77 -8.90 3.09
CA PRO A 45 8.44 -9.45 1.92
C PRO A 45 7.49 -9.81 0.76
N GLU A 46 6.26 -10.22 1.04
CA GLU A 46 5.28 -10.56 0.01
C GLU A 46 4.74 -9.30 -0.69
N VAL A 47 4.64 -8.19 0.04
CA VAL A 47 4.35 -6.87 -0.54
C VAL A 47 5.53 -6.40 -1.40
N LEU A 48 6.74 -6.38 -0.85
CA LEU A 48 7.92 -5.83 -1.53
C LEU A 48 8.35 -6.64 -2.77
N LYS A 49 8.00 -7.93 -2.85
CA LYS A 49 8.17 -8.74 -4.07
C LYS A 49 7.13 -8.43 -5.15
N ALA A 50 5.96 -7.92 -4.76
CA ALA A 50 4.83 -7.71 -5.65
C ALA A 50 4.77 -6.29 -6.23
N ILE A 51 5.23 -5.28 -5.47
CA ILE A 51 5.17 -3.87 -5.85
C ILE A 51 6.48 -3.15 -5.50
N TYR A 52 6.77 -2.07 -6.23
CA TYR A 52 7.75 -1.08 -5.80
C TYR A 52 7.03 0.01 -5.02
N VAL A 53 7.60 0.44 -3.88
CA VAL A 53 7.12 1.59 -3.11
C VAL A 53 8.31 2.46 -2.74
N ASP A 54 8.19 3.77 -2.96
CA ASP A 54 9.18 4.73 -2.50
C ASP A 54 8.95 5.04 -1.02
N VAL A 55 9.66 4.32 -0.15
CA VAL A 55 9.48 4.41 1.31
C VAL A 55 9.85 5.79 1.85
N ASP A 56 10.84 6.46 1.25
CA ASP A 56 11.33 7.75 1.73
C ASP A 56 10.31 8.86 1.51
N ARG A 57 9.48 8.72 0.46
CA ARG A 57 8.44 9.68 0.11
C ARG A 57 7.06 9.32 0.65
N LEU A 58 6.89 8.11 1.20
CA LEU A 58 5.59 7.59 1.64
C LEU A 58 5.15 8.24 2.96
N CYS A 59 4.02 8.94 2.94
CA CYS A 59 3.50 9.64 4.11
C CYS A 59 2.27 8.98 4.73
N ALA A 60 1.39 8.38 3.93
CA ALA A 60 0.18 7.73 4.43
C ALA A 60 -0.31 6.63 3.49
N ALA A 61 -1.08 5.70 4.04
CA ALA A 61 -1.73 4.63 3.30
C ALA A 61 -3.08 4.28 3.91
N TRP A 62 -4.10 4.04 3.07
CA TRP A 62 -5.42 3.57 3.50
C TRP A 62 -6.05 2.66 2.45
N ILE A 63 -6.87 1.72 2.91
CA ILE A 63 -7.65 0.87 2.00
C ILE A 63 -8.72 1.73 1.31
N VAL A 64 -8.93 1.46 0.03
CA VAL A 64 -10.02 2.04 -0.75
C VAL A 64 -11.00 0.92 -1.05
N ASP A 65 -12.21 1.02 -0.51
CA ASP A 65 -13.29 0.09 -0.84
C ASP A 65 -13.76 0.33 -2.29
N ASP A 66 -14.09 -0.76 -2.99
CA ASP A 66 -14.86 -0.70 -4.23
C ASP A 66 -16.33 -0.60 -3.80
N ASP A 67 -16.93 0.59 -3.86
CA ASP A 67 -18.39 0.78 -3.75
C ASP A 67 -19.17 -0.14 -4.72
#